data_AF-A0A1Q5URI0-F1
#
_entry.id   AF-A0A1Q5URI0-F1
#
_cell.length_a   1.000
_cell.length_b   1.000
_cell.length_c   1.000
_cell.angle_alpha   90.00
_cell.angle_beta   90.00
_cell.angle_gamma   90.00
#
_symmetry.space_group_name_H-M   'P 1'
#
loop_
_entity.id
_entity.type
_entity.pdbx_description
1 polymer ?
#
loop_
_entity_poly.entity_id
_entity_poly.type
_entity_poly.pdbx_seq_one_letter_code
_entity_poly.pdbx_strand_id
1 'polypeptide(L)'
;MGLLLSCRRAYEEGIDVFYKETRFYFGHGKALSQLINFLPPARLNTIRHITLESALFPGFDETRSLPKWSRMIRAAKQLQGLRSVTAYVSPWQVEQTEEMVRLLEEANILRLEIIYAYVFHWSSG
;
A
#
# COMPACT_ATOMS: atom_id res chain seq x y z
N MET A 1 19.80 24.31 25.74
CA MET A 1 18.44 23.99 25.27
C MET A 1 18.26 24.03 23.75
N GLY A 2 19.08 24.77 22.98
CA GLY A 2 18.95 24.83 21.51
C GLY A 2 19.13 23.48 20.81
N LEU A 3 20.10 22.66 21.21
CA LEU A 3 20.37 21.37 20.55
C LEU A 3 19.20 20.39 20.63
N LEU A 4 18.53 20.26 21.79
CA LEU A 4 17.38 19.36 21.94
C LEU A 4 16.17 19.80 21.10
N LEU A 5 15.95 21.12 20.99
CA LEU A 5 14.90 21.67 20.12
C LEU A 5 15.23 21.42 18.65
N SER A 6 16.49 21.61 18.25
CA SER A 6 16.95 21.30 16.90
C SER A 6 16.85 19.81 16.57
N CYS A 7 17.23 18.92 17.49
CA CYS A 7 17.10 17.47 17.32
C CYS A 7 15.63 17.05 17.18
N ARG A 8 14.75 17.60 18.02
CA ARG A 8 13.31 17.34 17.92
C ARG A 8 12.76 17.80 16.58
N ARG A 9 13.13 19.00 16.13
CA ARG A 9 12.70 19.56 14.86
C ARG A 9 13.19 18.72 13.68
N ALA A 10 14.47 18.36 13.67
CA ALA A 10 15.05 17.51 12.62
C ALA A 10 14.38 16.14 12.57
N TYR A 11 14.03 15.56 13.72
CA TYR A 11 13.28 14.31 13.79
C TYR A 11 11.85 14.44 13.25
N GLU A 12 11.14 15.51 13.63
CA GLU A 12 9.78 15.78 13.12
C GLU A 12 9.79 16.01 11.60
N GLU A 13 10.73 16.80 11.08
CA GLU A 13 10.94 17.05 9.65
C GLU A 13 11.32 15.75 8.91
N GLY A 14 12.26 14.97 9.43
CA GLY A 14 12.69 13.71 8.82
C GLY A 14 11.57 12.68 8.74
N ILE A 15 10.75 12.56 9.79
CA ILE A 15 9.58 11.68 9.76
C ILE A 15 8.54 12.17 8.77
N ASP A 16 8.30 13.48 8.71
CA ASP A 16 7.32 14.05 7.79
C ASP A 16 7.72 13.78 6.33
N VAL A 17 9.01 13.99 5.99
CA VAL A 17 9.58 13.62 4.68
C VAL A 17 9.44 12.13 4.44
N PHE A 18 9.80 11.28 5.41
CA PHE A 18 9.71 9.83 5.28
C PHE A 18 8.29 9.39 4.91
N TYR A 19 7.25 9.81 5.63
CA TYR A 19 5.89 9.36 5.32
C TYR A 19 5.28 10.00 4.07
N LYS A 20 5.70 11.23 3.73
CA LYS A 20 5.17 11.94 2.57
C LYS A 20 5.79 11.47 1.26
N GLU A 21 7.10 11.27 1.22
CA GLU A 21 7.84 10.98 -0.01
C GLU A 21 8.07 9.48 -0.23
N THR A 22 8.04 8.67 0.84
CA THR A 22 8.25 7.22 0.70
C THR A 22 7.02 6.55 0.13
N ARG A 23 7.25 5.68 -0.85
CA ARG A 23 6.26 4.74 -1.35
C ARG A 23 6.32 3.45 -0.52
N PHE A 24 5.28 3.19 0.27
CA PHE A 24 5.22 2.01 1.14
C PHE A 24 4.71 0.79 0.38
N TYR A 25 5.48 -0.29 0.38
CA TYR A 25 5.12 -1.52 -0.30
C TYR A 25 4.44 -2.51 0.65
N PHE A 26 3.29 -3.04 0.22
CA PHE A 26 2.50 -4.01 0.97
C PHE A 26 2.22 -5.25 0.11
N GLY A 27 3.00 -6.31 0.37
CA GLY A 27 2.78 -7.63 -0.22
C GLY A 27 1.68 -8.43 0.49
N HIS A 28 1.08 -9.36 -0.26
CA HIS A 28 0.27 -10.47 0.25
C HIS A 28 -1.01 -10.12 1.06
N GLY A 29 -1.60 -8.94 0.85
CA GLY A 29 -2.98 -8.69 1.29
C GLY A 29 -3.21 -8.31 2.75
N LYS A 30 -2.28 -8.61 3.67
CA LYS A 30 -2.50 -8.49 5.12
C LYS A 30 -1.80 -7.28 5.74
N ALA A 31 -0.61 -6.93 5.26
CA ALA A 31 0.27 -5.97 5.93
C ALA A 31 -0.37 -4.57 6.07
N LEU A 32 -1.00 -4.04 5.02
CA LEU A 32 -1.65 -2.72 5.09
C LEU A 32 -2.81 -2.71 6.10
N SER A 33 -3.64 -3.76 6.10
CA SER A 33 -4.77 -3.87 7.02
C SER A 33 -4.36 -4.04 8.49
N GLN A 34 -3.14 -4.49 8.75
CA GLN A 34 -2.58 -4.55 10.09
C GLN A 34 -1.95 -3.20 10.47
N LEU A 35 -1.21 -2.57 9.56
CA LEU A 35 -0.52 -1.30 9.79
C LEU A 35 -1.45 -0.20 10.29
N ILE A 36 -2.66 -0.10 9.72
CA ILE A 36 -3.69 0.87 10.12
C ILE A 36 -4.05 0.79 11.62
N ASN A 37 -3.86 -0.37 12.26
CA ASN A 37 -4.15 -0.54 13.68
C ASN A 37 -2.94 -0.24 14.59
N PHE A 38 -1.73 -0.13 14.02
CA PHE A 38 -0.50 0.10 14.78
C PHE A 38 -0.03 1.56 14.76
N LEU A 39 -0.42 2.33 13.75
CA LEU A 39 0.00 3.72 13.62
C LEU A 39 -1.09 4.70 14.11
N PRO A 40 -0.70 5.80 14.79
CA PRO A 40 -1.64 6.88 15.11
C PRO A 40 -2.29 7.46 13.85
N PRO A 41 -3.56 7.93 13.92
CA PRO A 41 -4.27 8.52 12.77
C PRO A 41 -3.50 9.65 12.09
N ALA A 42 -2.82 10.49 12.88
CA ALA A 42 -1.98 11.58 12.35
C ALA A 42 -0.86 11.07 11.42
N ARG A 43 -0.27 9.90 11.71
CA ARG A 43 0.78 9.27 10.89
C ARG A 43 0.20 8.57 9.67
N LEU A 44 -0.94 7.91 9.82
CA LEU A 44 -1.65 7.32 8.68
C LEU A 44 -2.02 8.38 7.64
N ASN A 45 -2.44 9.57 8.09
CA ASN A 45 -2.78 10.70 7.23
C ASN A 45 -1.57 11.36 6.55
N THR A 46 -0.34 11.03 6.97
CA THR A 46 0.87 11.49 6.28
C THR A 46 1.29 10.59 5.12
N ILE A 47 0.82 9.34 5.08
CA ILE A 47 1.13 8.40 3.99
C ILE A 47 0.49 8.91 2.69
N ARG A 48 1.32 9.18 1.68
CA ARG A 48 0.86 9.69 0.36
C ARG A 48 0.92 8.64 -0.74
N HIS A 49 1.84 7.69 -0.64
CA HIS A 49 2.13 6.77 -1.74
C HIS A 49 2.22 5.33 -1.21
N ILE A 50 1.42 4.43 -1.78
CA ILE A 50 1.51 3.00 -1.47
C ILE A 50 1.61 2.15 -2.72
N THR A 51 2.17 0.96 -2.54
CA THR A 51 2.17 -0.12 -3.51
C THR A 51 1.48 -1.34 -2.92
N LEU A 52 0.52 -1.89 -3.66
CA LEU A 52 -0.22 -3.09 -3.31
C LEU A 52 0.17 -4.19 -4.27
N GLU A 53 0.56 -5.36 -3.78
CA GLU A 53 0.88 -6.51 -4.62
C GLU A 53 -0.08 -7.67 -4.37
N SER A 54 -0.61 -8.24 -5.45
CA SER A 54 -1.34 -9.49 -5.41
C SER A 54 -0.44 -10.68 -5.08
N ALA A 55 -0.97 -11.68 -4.36
CA ALA A 55 -0.25 -12.94 -4.20
C ALA A 55 0.09 -13.58 -5.56
N LEU A 56 1.36 -13.93 -5.75
CA LEU A 56 1.93 -14.36 -7.03
C LEU A 56 1.51 -15.77 -7.45
N PHE A 57 1.23 -16.66 -6.49
CA PHE A 57 0.92 -18.06 -6.77
C PHE A 57 -0.45 -18.44 -6.19
N PRO A 58 -1.36 -19.01 -7.00
CA PRO A 58 -2.64 -19.52 -6.54
C PRO A 58 -2.55 -20.76 -5.62
N GLY A 59 -1.35 -21.31 -5.36
CA GLY A 59 -1.16 -22.60 -4.68
C GLY A 59 -0.96 -22.61 -3.16
N PHE A 60 -0.99 -21.48 -2.45
CA PHE A 60 -0.86 -21.48 -0.97
C PHE A 60 -2.09 -20.96 -0.23
N ASP A 61 -3.07 -20.42 -0.94
CA ASP A 61 -4.35 -19.99 -0.36
C ASP A 61 -5.35 -19.82 -1.51
N GLU A 62 -5.91 -20.94 -1.99
CA GLU A 62 -6.83 -21.09 -3.13
C GLU A 62 -8.14 -20.28 -3.00
N THR A 63 -8.31 -19.49 -1.94
CA THR A 63 -9.51 -18.69 -1.74
C THR A 63 -9.30 -17.24 -2.17
N ARG A 64 -9.69 -16.98 -3.42
CA ARG A 64 -10.17 -15.68 -3.97
C ARG A 64 -9.30 -14.47 -3.59
N SER A 65 -8.42 -14.05 -4.49
CA SER A 65 -7.64 -12.80 -4.38
C SER A 65 -8.53 -11.57 -4.14
N LEU A 66 -9.75 -11.57 -4.67
CA LEU A 66 -10.67 -10.44 -4.57
C LEU A 66 -11.00 -10.02 -3.12
N PRO A 67 -11.49 -10.87 -2.19
CA PRO A 67 -11.65 -10.51 -0.77
C PRO A 67 -10.42 -9.90 -0.11
N LYS A 68 -9.21 -10.37 -0.45
CA LYS A 68 -7.96 -9.83 0.08
C LYS A 68 -7.69 -8.44 -0.48
N TRP A 69 -7.92 -8.25 -1.78
CA TRP A 69 -7.86 -6.94 -2.43
C TRP A 69 -8.90 -5.97 -1.88
N SER A 70 -10.16 -6.37 -1.74
CA SER A 70 -11.19 -5.53 -1.14
C SER A 70 -10.82 -5.09 0.28
N ARG A 71 -10.16 -5.96 1.05
CA ARG A 71 -9.64 -5.60 2.38
C ARG A 71 -8.49 -4.59 2.30
N MET A 72 -7.52 -4.79 1.42
CA MET A 72 -6.43 -3.83 1.20
C MET A 72 -6.96 -2.48 0.75
N ILE A 73 -7.88 -2.46 -0.21
CA ILE A 73 -8.50 -1.25 -0.75
C ILE A 73 -9.29 -0.54 0.35
N ARG A 74 -10.06 -1.28 1.16
CA ARG A 74 -10.76 -0.71 2.31
C ARG A 74 -9.79 -0.09 3.32
N ALA A 75 -8.65 -0.73 3.58
CA ALA A 75 -7.61 -0.17 4.45
C ALA A 75 -6.96 1.07 3.81
N ALA A 76 -6.70 1.05 2.50
CA ALA A 76 -6.19 2.20 1.76
C ALA A 76 -7.15 3.40 1.82
N LYS A 77 -8.47 3.18 1.78
CA LYS A 77 -9.49 4.24 1.97
C LYS A 77 -9.41 4.91 3.35
N GLN A 78 -8.82 4.26 4.36
CA GLN A 78 -8.63 4.88 5.67
C GLN A 78 -7.41 5.82 5.72
N LEU A 79 -6.54 5.77 4.71
CA LEU A 79 -5.42 6.69 4.57
C LEU A 79 -5.91 7.99 3.92
N GLN A 80 -6.42 8.94 4.71
CA GLN A 80 -6.96 10.20 4.19
C GLN A 80 -5.91 11.05 3.44
N GLY A 81 -4.63 10.79 3.71
CA GLY A 81 -3.52 11.44 3.03
C GLY A 81 -3.23 10.89 1.64
N LEU A 82 -3.78 9.74 1.26
CA LEU A 82 -3.32 8.97 0.12
C LEU A 82 -3.50 9.73 -1.20
N ARG A 83 -2.42 9.85 -1.97
CA ARG A 83 -2.38 10.51 -3.27
C ARG A 83 -2.15 9.55 -4.41
N SER A 84 -1.45 8.44 -4.20
CA SER A 84 -1.27 7.45 -5.25
C SER A 84 -1.25 6.01 -4.74
N VAL A 85 -1.81 5.11 -5.55
CA VAL A 85 -1.70 3.67 -5.39
C VAL A 85 -1.09 3.07 -6.65
N THR A 86 -0.02 2.29 -6.48
CA THR A 86 0.50 1.40 -7.53
C THR A 86 0.06 -0.02 -7.21
N ALA A 87 -0.73 -0.66 -8.08
CA ALA A 87 -1.21 -2.02 -7.94
C ALA A 87 -0.41 -2.96 -8.84
N TYR A 88 0.36 -3.87 -8.25
CA TYR A 88 0.98 -4.99 -8.95
C TYR A 88 0.00 -6.15 -8.98
N VAL A 89 -0.44 -6.50 -10.19
CA VAL A 89 -1.44 -7.53 -10.42
C VAL A 89 -0.81 -8.68 -11.19
N SER A 90 -0.99 -9.89 -10.67
CA SER A 90 -0.54 -11.11 -11.32
C SER A 90 -1.34 -11.35 -12.61
N PRO A 91 -0.68 -11.71 -13.74
CA PRO A 91 -1.34 -12.04 -15.00
C PRO A 91 -2.35 -13.20 -14.87
N TRP A 92 -2.22 -14.03 -13.84
CA TRP A 92 -3.14 -15.14 -13.57
C TRP A 92 -4.45 -14.68 -12.88
N GLN A 93 -4.58 -13.40 -12.55
CA GLN A 93 -5.75 -12.79 -11.90
C GLN A 93 -6.45 -11.78 -12.81
N VAL A 94 -6.23 -11.86 -14.12
CA VAL A 94 -6.80 -10.93 -15.12
C VAL A 94 -8.32 -10.83 -15.03
N GLU A 95 -9.03 -11.94 -14.83
CA GLU A 95 -10.49 -11.95 -14.67
C GLU A 95 -10.98 -11.16 -13.43
N GLN A 96 -10.16 -11.04 -12.38
CA GLN A 96 -10.48 -10.25 -11.19
C GLN A 96 -9.92 -8.83 -11.25
N THR A 97 -9.12 -8.54 -12.29
CA THR A 97 -8.44 -7.25 -12.39
C THR A 97 -9.44 -6.14 -12.61
N GLU A 98 -10.42 -6.29 -13.50
CA GLU A 98 -11.45 -5.26 -13.73
C GLU A 98 -12.20 -4.89 -12.44
N GLU A 99 -12.60 -5.88 -11.63
CA GLU A 99 -13.27 -5.63 -10.35
C GLU A 99 -12.33 -4.97 -9.33
N MET A 100 -11.05 -5.36 -9.30
CA MET A 100 -10.04 -4.71 -8.47
C MET A 100 -9.76 -3.26 -8.88
N VAL A 101 -9.68 -2.98 -10.18
CA VAL A 101 -9.55 -1.63 -10.73
C VAL A 101 -10.74 -0.80 -10.31
N ARG A 102 -11.96 -1.30 -10.53
CA ARG A 102 -13.19 -0.61 -10.12
C ARG A 102 -13.19 -0.28 -8.64
N LEU A 103 -12.79 -1.21 -7.77
CA LEU A 103 -12.70 -0.97 -6.33
C LEU A 103 -11.69 0.12 -5.96
N LEU A 104 -10.57 0.21 -6.71
CA LEU A 104 -9.56 1.26 -6.55
C LEU A 104 -10.04 2.61 -7.08
N GLU A 105 -10.75 2.65 -8.20
CA GLU A 105 -11.38 3.86 -8.73
C GLU A 105 -12.45 4.42 -7.77
N GLU A 106 -13.30 3.54 -7.22
CA GLU A 106 -14.28 3.87 -6.17
C GLU A 106 -13.63 4.38 -4.86
N ALA A 107 -12.31 4.28 -4.71
CA ALA A 107 -11.59 4.83 -3.56
C ALA A 107 -11.25 6.32 -3.72
N ASN A 108 -11.60 6.95 -4.84
CA ASN A 108 -11.31 8.36 -5.15
C ASN A 108 -9.81 8.71 -5.00
N ILE A 109 -8.95 7.78 -5.38
CA ILE A 109 -7.50 7.93 -5.33
C ILE A 109 -7.07 8.84 -6.49
N LEU A 110 -6.31 9.90 -6.20
CA LEU A 110 -5.89 10.90 -7.20
C LEU A 110 -5.06 10.32 -8.34
N ARG A 111 -4.31 9.25 -8.09
CA ARG A 111 -3.50 8.55 -9.10
C ARG A 111 -3.47 7.05 -8.86
N LEU A 112 -4.00 6.30 -9.83
CA LEU A 112 -3.92 4.84 -9.87
C LEU A 112 -2.97 4.40 -10.99
N GLU A 113 -2.03 3.53 -10.66
CA GLU A 113 -1.13 2.89 -11.61
C GLU A 113 -1.24 1.38 -11.46
N ILE A 114 -1.41 0.66 -12.57
CA ILE A 114 -1.58 -0.79 -12.58
C ILE A 114 -0.43 -1.40 -13.37
N ILE A 115 0.30 -2.31 -12.73
CA ILE A 115 1.44 -2.99 -13.33
C ILE A 115 1.15 -4.48 -13.36
N TYR A 116 1.02 -5.02 -14.57
CA TYR A 116 0.96 -6.46 -14.79
C TYR A 116 2.38 -7.00 -14.73
N ALA A 117 2.70 -7.76 -13.68
CA ALA A 117 4.06 -8.24 -13.47
C ALA A 117 4.09 -9.77 -13.38
N TYR A 118 4.90 -10.39 -14.24
CA TYR A 118 5.45 -11.72 -13.99
C TYR A 118 6.55 -11.56 -12.94
N VAL A 119 6.18 -11.39 -11.66
CA VAL A 119 7.20 -11.30 -10.61
C VAL A 119 7.75 -12.71 -10.38
N PHE A 120 8.79 -13.07 -11.13
CA PHE A 120 9.71 -14.12 -10.73
C PHE A 120 10.61 -13.53 -9.64
N HIS A 121 10.21 -13.67 -8.37
CA HIS A 121 11.16 -13.47 -7.28
C HIS A 121 12.18 -14.61 -7.33
N TRP A 122 13.26 -14.41 -8.09
CA TRP A 122 14.49 -15.18 -7.90
C TRP A 122 15.14 -14.71 -6.61
N SER A 123 14.94 -15.46 -5.53
CA SER A 123 15.86 -15.42 -4.39
C SER A 123 17.09 -16.26 -4.75
N SER A 124 18.06 -15.68 -5.45
CA SER A 124 19.43 -16.20 -5.41
C SER A 124 20.08 -15.63 -4.15
N GLY A 125 20.35 -16.51 -3.18
CA GLY A 125 21.21 -16.22 -2.04
C GLY A 125 22.67 -16.06 -2.42
#